data_AF-A0A7J3HCN5-F1
#
_entry.id   AF-A0A7J3HCN5-F1
#
_cell.length_a   1.000
_cell.length_b   1.000
_cell.length_c   1.000
_cell.angle_alpha   90.00
_cell.angle_beta   90.00
_cell.angle_gamma   90.00
#
_symmetry.space_group_name_H-M   'P 1'
#
loop_
_entity.id
_entity.type
_entity.pdbx_description
1 polymer ?
#
loop_
_entity_poly.entity_id
_entity_poly.type
_entity_poly.pdbx_seq_one_letter_code
_entity_poly.pdbx_strand_id
1 'polypeptide(L)'
;MSRLLDFGYALITAGLWSLNPAFISKYKNALQPILFTGLRALLALLPTLLLCSLTGFRVEVTPLSILLFTASALIGPGIGDAAYTRAIQVLGGGRAVVVAYTYIFVAQALSVLLGEVLRLGVLVGAVLAFLGLVISAPNNSGNKEASLKNFSYAATASLCWGIGTVLSTMSLHYADPTSLLVIRLGVLVAVFIPAGLLSIHAKKNYSIQNNLRKMIECSGITGVIG
;
A
#
# COMPACT_ATOMS: atom_id res chain seq x y z
N MET A 1 -24.37 16.07 5.72
CA MET A 1 -24.50 14.60 5.85
C MET A 1 -23.35 13.85 5.18
N SER A 2 -22.89 14.25 3.97
CA SER A 2 -21.74 13.65 3.28
C SER A 2 -20.42 13.67 4.07
N ARG A 3 -20.00 14.83 4.60
CA ARG A 3 -18.71 14.94 5.33
C ARG A 3 -18.57 14.04 6.56
N LEU A 4 -19.68 13.75 7.26
CA LEU A 4 -19.66 12.88 8.43
C LEU A 4 -19.48 11.41 8.01
N LEU A 5 -20.09 11.03 6.89
CA LEU A 5 -19.92 9.70 6.29
C LEU A 5 -18.51 9.52 5.75
N ASP A 6 -17.96 10.51 5.03
CA ASP A 6 -16.58 10.49 4.53
C ASP A 6 -15.57 10.34 5.67
N PHE A 7 -15.78 11.05 6.77
CA PHE A 7 -14.96 10.90 7.98
C PHE A 7 -15.09 9.52 8.62
N GLY A 8 -16.31 8.97 8.69
CA GLY A 8 -16.55 7.61 9.16
C GLY A 8 -15.81 6.55 8.33
N TYR A 9 -15.85 6.68 7.00
CA TYR A 9 -15.08 5.79 6.11
C TYR A 9 -13.57 5.89 6.36
N ALA A 10 -13.03 7.10 6.53
CA ALA A 10 -11.61 7.28 6.82
C ALA A 10 -11.19 6.61 8.13
N LEU A 11 -12.01 6.70 9.19
CA LEU A 11 -11.74 6.03 10.47
C LEU A 11 -11.79 4.50 10.35
N ILE A 12 -12.79 3.96 9.64
CA ILE A 12 -12.91 2.52 9.42
C ILE A 12 -11.70 2.02 8.63
N THR A 13 -11.34 2.71 7.53
CA THR A 13 -10.15 2.37 6.73
C THR A 13 -8.87 2.41 7.57
N ALA A 14 -8.68 3.45 8.39
CA ALA A 14 -7.52 3.54 9.28
C ALA A 14 -7.47 2.37 10.29
N GLY A 15 -8.62 2.01 10.87
CA GLY A 15 -8.76 0.87 11.77
C GLY A 15 -8.38 -0.45 11.08
N LEU A 16 -8.92 -0.71 9.89
CA LEU A 16 -8.63 -1.92 9.12
C LEU A 16 -7.15 -1.99 8.68
N TRP A 17 -6.59 -0.89 8.18
CA TRP A 17 -5.18 -0.81 7.78
C TRP A 17 -4.21 -0.97 8.93
N SER A 18 -4.58 -0.55 10.14
CA SER A 18 -3.73 -0.69 11.33
C SER A 18 -3.44 -2.14 11.73
N LEU A 19 -4.27 -3.10 11.27
CA LEU A 19 -4.09 -4.53 11.52
C LEU A 19 -3.05 -5.16 10.58
N ASN A 20 -2.85 -4.61 9.38
CA ASN A 20 -1.94 -5.16 8.37
C ASN A 20 -0.51 -5.39 8.89
N PRO A 21 0.15 -4.42 9.56
CA PRO A 21 1.50 -4.61 10.08
C PRO A 21 1.60 -5.76 11.09
N ALA A 22 0.55 -5.99 11.89
CA ALA A 22 0.51 -7.07 12.87
C ALA A 22 0.46 -8.45 12.19
N PHE A 23 -0.44 -8.61 11.20
CA PHE A 23 -0.51 -9.85 10.41
C PHE A 23 0.77 -10.09 9.60
N ILE A 24 1.28 -9.07 8.90
CA ILE A 24 2.54 -9.19 8.15
C ILE A 24 3.70 -9.55 9.08
N SER A 25 3.76 -8.97 10.28
CA SER A 25 4.79 -9.30 11.28
C SER A 25 4.68 -10.76 11.76
N LYS A 26 3.45 -11.25 12.01
CA LYS A 26 3.19 -12.64 12.42
C LYS A 26 3.66 -13.64 11.36
N TYR A 27 3.44 -13.34 10.08
CA TYR A 27 3.78 -14.23 8.96
C TYR A 27 5.12 -13.91 8.30
N LYS A 28 5.91 -12.96 8.82
CA LYS A 28 7.05 -12.33 8.13
C LYS A 28 8.03 -13.30 7.46
N ASN A 29 8.31 -14.46 8.05
CA ASN A 29 9.26 -15.44 7.52
C ASN A 29 8.70 -16.24 6.32
N ALA A 30 7.38 -16.29 6.17
CA ALA A 30 6.67 -17.01 5.11
C ALA A 30 6.27 -16.11 3.93
N LEU A 31 6.59 -14.81 3.97
CA LEU A 31 6.20 -13.86 2.94
C LEU A 31 7.34 -13.61 1.96
N GLN A 32 7.10 -13.87 0.67
CA GLN A 32 7.91 -13.29 -0.39
C GLN A 32 7.21 -11.99 -0.83
N PRO A 33 7.83 -10.80 -0.66
CA PRO A 33 7.11 -9.53 -0.76
C PRO A 33 6.39 -9.27 -2.08
N ILE A 34 7.01 -9.65 -3.22
CA ILE A 34 6.44 -9.39 -4.55
C ILE A 34 5.19 -10.25 -4.79
N LEU A 35 5.30 -11.56 -4.54
CA LEU A 35 4.21 -12.51 -4.68
C LEU A 35 3.11 -12.23 -3.65
N PHE A 36 3.47 -11.84 -2.43
CA PHE A 36 2.52 -11.42 -1.42
C PHE A 36 1.66 -10.25 -1.90
N THR A 37 2.26 -9.20 -2.49
CA THR A 37 1.51 -8.08 -3.09
C THR A 37 0.54 -8.57 -4.18
N GLY A 38 1.00 -9.45 -5.07
CA GLY A 38 0.14 -10.01 -6.13
C GLY A 38 -1.01 -10.87 -5.61
N LEU A 39 -0.76 -11.72 -4.61
CA LEU A 39 -1.79 -12.55 -3.98
C LEU A 39 -2.79 -11.72 -3.16
N ARG A 40 -2.31 -10.68 -2.47
CA ARG A 40 -3.15 -9.73 -1.75
C ARG A 40 -4.13 -9.06 -2.72
N ALA A 41 -3.63 -8.63 -3.88
CA ALA A 41 -4.46 -8.05 -4.93
C ALA A 41 -5.45 -9.06 -5.54
N LEU A 42 -5.02 -10.30 -5.79
CA LEU A 42 -5.88 -11.35 -6.33
C LEU A 42 -7.08 -11.65 -5.42
N LEU A 43 -6.82 -11.75 -4.11
CA LEU A 43 -7.87 -12.07 -3.15
C LEU A 43 -8.79 -10.88 -2.88
N ALA A 44 -8.28 -9.64 -2.97
CA ALA A 44 -9.08 -8.42 -2.93
C ALA A 44 -9.93 -8.22 -4.19
N LEU A 45 -9.48 -8.74 -5.34
CA LEU A 45 -10.17 -8.55 -6.62
C LEU A 45 -11.56 -9.22 -6.62
N LEU A 46 -11.71 -10.38 -5.98
CA LEU A 46 -12.99 -11.10 -5.94
C LEU A 46 -14.14 -10.30 -5.30
N PRO A 47 -14.04 -9.83 -4.04
CA PRO A 47 -15.10 -9.00 -3.46
C PRO A 47 -15.25 -7.66 -4.18
N THR A 48 -14.16 -7.11 -4.75
CA THR A 48 -14.22 -5.86 -5.52
C THR A 48 -14.99 -6.03 -6.83
N LEU A 49 -14.81 -7.14 -7.55
CA LEU A 49 -15.58 -7.45 -8.75
C LEU A 49 -17.07 -7.63 -8.44
N LEU A 50 -17.40 -8.24 -7.30
CA LEU A 50 -18.78 -8.33 -6.82
C LEU A 50 -19.35 -6.93 -6.52
N LEU A 51 -18.60 -6.05 -5.87
CA LEU A 51 -19.05 -4.68 -5.65
C LEU A 51 -19.25 -3.94 -6.99
N CYS A 52 -18.31 -4.09 -7.91
CA CYS A 52 -18.34 -3.47 -9.22
C CYS A 52 -19.53 -3.94 -10.08
N SER A 53 -19.92 -5.22 -9.97
CA SER A 53 -21.10 -5.72 -10.68
C SER A 53 -22.41 -5.11 -10.18
N LEU A 54 -22.44 -4.65 -8.93
CA LEU A 54 -23.58 -3.94 -8.34
C LEU A 54 -23.59 -2.44 -8.68
N THR A 55 -22.43 -1.80 -8.77
CA THR A 55 -22.31 -0.35 -9.03
C THR A 55 -22.17 0.01 -10.52
N GLY A 56 -21.84 -0.98 -11.35
CA GLY A 56 -21.44 -0.79 -12.74
C GLY A 56 -19.96 -0.44 -12.89
N PHE A 57 -19.46 -0.59 -14.11
CA PHE A 57 -18.08 -0.26 -14.49
C PHE A 57 -18.08 1.02 -15.36
N ARG A 58 -17.48 2.10 -14.87
CA ARG A 58 -17.48 3.42 -15.53
C ARG A 58 -16.06 3.96 -15.65
N VAL A 59 -15.54 3.91 -16.87
CA VAL A 59 -14.17 4.30 -17.19
C VAL A 59 -14.13 5.01 -18.53
N GLU A 60 -13.47 6.16 -18.56
CA GLU A 60 -13.05 6.84 -19.77
C GLU A 60 -11.65 6.33 -20.16
N VAL A 61 -11.60 5.60 -21.28
CA VAL A 61 -10.36 4.99 -21.76
C VAL A 61 -9.67 5.95 -22.73
N THR A 62 -8.56 6.53 -22.28
CA THR A 62 -7.65 7.37 -23.07
C THR A 62 -6.22 6.88 -22.85
N PRO A 63 -5.27 7.20 -23.74
CA PRO A 63 -3.86 6.83 -23.53
C PRO A 63 -3.32 7.36 -22.19
N LEU A 64 -3.74 8.56 -21.79
CA LEU A 64 -3.37 9.14 -20.51
C LEU A 64 -4.01 8.39 -19.33
N SER A 65 -5.30 8.03 -19.41
CA SER A 65 -5.96 7.31 -18.32
C SER A 65 -5.36 5.92 -18.11
N ILE A 66 -5.01 5.21 -19.19
CA ILE A 66 -4.29 3.92 -19.10
C ILE A 66 -2.95 4.10 -18.38
N LEU A 67 -2.16 5.12 -18.77
CA LEU A 67 -0.88 5.41 -18.13
C LEU A 67 -1.06 5.70 -16.63
N LEU A 68 -2.05 6.52 -16.27
CA LEU A 68 -2.35 6.88 -14.87
C LEU A 68 -2.82 5.67 -14.06
N PHE A 69 -3.71 4.83 -14.60
CA PHE A 69 -4.19 3.62 -13.93
C PHE A 69 -3.05 2.64 -13.68
N THR A 70 -2.22 2.38 -14.70
CA THR A 70 -1.09 1.47 -14.57
C THR A 70 -0.02 2.03 -13.64
N ALA A 71 0.36 3.31 -13.77
CA ALA A 71 1.37 3.92 -12.92
C ALA A 71 0.92 4.00 -11.45
N SER A 72 -0.34 4.39 -11.19
CA SER A 72 -0.90 4.45 -9.82
C SER A 72 -1.04 3.06 -9.17
N ALA A 73 -1.22 2.00 -9.95
CA ALA A 73 -1.19 0.61 -9.47
C ALA A 73 0.24 0.15 -9.17
N LEU A 74 1.16 0.33 -10.12
CA LEU A 74 2.51 -0.20 -10.01
C LEU A 74 3.35 0.55 -8.97
N ILE A 75 3.25 1.88 -8.92
CA ILE A 75 4.07 2.70 -8.01
C ILE A 75 3.52 2.62 -6.60
N GLY A 76 2.24 2.93 -6.41
CA GLY A 76 1.61 3.01 -5.10
C GLY A 76 1.60 1.65 -4.37
N PRO A 77 0.59 0.80 -4.60
CA PRO A 77 0.51 -0.50 -3.94
C PRO A 77 1.52 -1.51 -4.49
N GLY A 78 1.92 -1.46 -5.76
CA GLY A 78 2.86 -2.43 -6.32
C GLY A 78 4.23 -2.42 -5.62
N ILE A 79 5.04 -1.41 -5.95
CA ILE A 79 6.38 -1.23 -5.37
C ILE A 79 6.26 -0.86 -3.89
N GLY A 80 5.32 0.02 -3.54
CA GLY A 80 5.13 0.46 -2.15
C GLY A 80 4.80 -0.68 -1.20
N ASP A 81 3.81 -1.54 -1.48
CA ASP A 81 3.44 -2.63 -0.55
C ASP A 81 4.52 -3.72 -0.48
N ALA A 82 5.21 -3.99 -1.60
CA ALA A 82 6.34 -4.93 -1.60
C ALA A 82 7.51 -4.39 -0.76
N ALA A 83 7.85 -3.12 -0.91
CA ALA A 83 8.86 -2.46 -0.09
C ALA A 83 8.45 -2.39 1.38
N TYR A 84 7.18 -2.11 1.65
CA TYR A 84 6.62 -2.04 3.01
C TYR A 84 6.63 -3.40 3.71
N THR A 85 6.22 -4.46 3.01
CA THR A 85 6.31 -5.84 3.51
C THR A 85 7.76 -6.18 3.86
N ARG A 86 8.71 -5.80 2.99
CA ARG A 86 10.13 -5.99 3.26
C ARG A 86 10.60 -5.18 4.46
N ALA A 87 10.17 -3.93 4.59
CA ALA A 87 10.47 -3.08 5.73
C ALA A 87 9.98 -3.70 7.04
N ILE A 88 8.77 -4.26 7.08
CA ILE A 88 8.25 -4.97 8.27
C ILE A 88 9.12 -6.19 8.60
N GLN A 89 9.59 -6.94 7.60
CA GLN A 89 10.48 -8.09 7.83
C GLN A 89 11.81 -7.70 8.50
N VAL A 90 12.38 -6.54 8.14
CA VAL A 90 13.72 -6.12 8.61
C VAL A 90 13.70 -5.14 9.79
N LEU A 91 12.67 -4.29 9.92
CA LEU A 91 12.53 -3.28 10.98
C LEU A 91 11.51 -3.68 12.05
N GLY A 92 10.61 -4.60 11.74
CA GLY A 92 9.40 -4.86 12.53
C GLY A 92 8.25 -3.89 12.19
N GLY A 93 7.02 -4.30 12.50
CA GLY A 93 5.80 -3.57 12.18
C GLY A 93 5.80 -2.10 12.64
N GLY A 94 6.09 -1.85 13.92
CA GLY A 94 6.04 -0.49 14.48
C GLY A 94 6.96 0.50 13.77
N ARG A 95 8.24 0.16 13.57
CA ARG A 95 9.21 1.05 12.91
C ARG A 95 8.91 1.25 11.43
N ALA A 96 8.50 0.17 10.74
CA ALA A 96 8.13 0.25 9.33
C ALA A 96 6.91 1.18 9.13
N VAL A 97 5.90 1.09 10.00
CA VAL A 97 4.72 1.98 9.99
C VAL A 97 5.17 3.44 10.12
N VAL A 98 5.93 3.79 11.16
CA VAL A 98 6.31 5.17 11.44
C VAL A 98 6.98 5.84 10.25
N VAL A 99 7.89 5.13 9.58
CA VAL A 99 8.63 5.68 8.43
C VAL A 99 7.78 5.67 7.16
N ALA A 100 7.08 4.56 6.85
CA ALA A 100 6.29 4.47 5.62
C ALA A 100 5.11 5.45 5.61
N TYR A 101 4.48 5.69 6.77
CA TYR A 101 3.34 6.62 6.88
C TYR A 101 3.73 8.10 6.79
N THR A 102 5.02 8.42 6.70
CA THR A 102 5.46 9.77 6.29
C THR A 102 5.07 10.13 4.86
N TYR A 103 4.50 9.19 4.08
CA TYR A 103 3.99 9.44 2.74
C TYR A 103 3.00 10.60 2.68
N ILE A 104 2.32 10.91 3.79
CA ILE A 104 1.40 12.05 3.90
C ILE A 104 2.11 13.36 3.52
N PHE A 105 3.37 13.54 3.93
CA PHE A 105 4.15 14.72 3.55
C PHE A 105 4.54 14.71 2.08
N VAL A 106 4.85 13.53 1.53
CA VAL A 106 5.18 13.37 0.11
C VAL A 106 3.95 13.70 -0.74
N ALA A 107 2.79 13.13 -0.42
CA ALA A 107 1.53 13.40 -1.09
C ALA A 107 1.18 14.89 -1.03
N GLN A 108 1.27 15.50 0.16
CA GLN A 108 0.96 16.92 0.33
C GLN A 108 1.91 17.82 -0.46
N ALA A 109 3.21 17.55 -0.45
CA ALA A 109 4.19 18.31 -1.21
C ALA A 109 3.90 18.24 -2.71
N LEU A 110 3.62 17.04 -3.24
CA LEU A 110 3.29 16.84 -4.65
C LEU A 110 1.95 17.51 -5.02
N SER A 111 0.93 17.42 -4.17
CA SER A 111 -0.34 18.13 -4.37
C SER A 111 -0.14 19.64 -4.47
N VAL A 112 0.70 20.24 -3.61
CA VAL A 112 1.02 21.67 -3.68
C VAL A 112 1.76 22.02 -4.97
N LEU A 113 2.70 21.18 -5.41
CA LEU A 113 3.40 21.37 -6.69
C LEU A 113 2.46 21.29 -7.90
N LEU A 114 1.36 20.55 -7.79
CA LEU A 114 0.29 20.47 -8.80
C LEU A 114 -0.72 21.63 -8.70
N GLY A 115 -0.49 22.60 -7.81
CA GLY A 115 -1.31 23.81 -7.68
C GLY A 115 -2.43 23.72 -6.64
N GLU A 116 -2.48 22.66 -5.83
CA GLU A 116 -3.43 22.61 -4.71
C GLU A 116 -3.04 23.60 -3.60
N VAL A 117 -4.04 24.32 -3.07
CA VAL A 117 -3.83 25.28 -1.98
C VAL A 117 -3.58 24.53 -0.66
N LEU A 118 -2.39 24.72 -0.08
CA LEU A 118 -2.07 24.17 1.23
C LEU A 118 -2.96 24.81 2.31
N ARG A 119 -3.88 24.02 2.87
CA ARG A 119 -4.73 24.46 3.98
C ARG A 119 -3.99 24.25 5.29
N LEU A 120 -3.95 25.28 6.14
CA LEU A 120 -3.31 25.23 7.47
C LEU A 120 -3.80 24.04 8.31
N GLY A 121 -5.09 23.71 8.27
CA GLY A 121 -5.63 22.55 8.99
C GLY A 121 -5.04 21.21 8.56
N VAL A 122 -4.70 21.05 7.28
CA VAL A 122 -4.07 19.82 6.76
C VAL A 122 -2.62 19.74 7.23
N LEU A 123 -1.91 20.86 7.24
CA LEU A 123 -0.54 20.92 7.76
C LEU A 123 -0.49 20.58 9.25
N VAL A 124 -1.38 21.18 10.06
CA VAL A 124 -1.48 20.89 11.50
C VAL A 124 -1.84 19.42 11.72
N GLY A 125 -2.81 18.88 10.98
CA GLY A 125 -3.18 17.47 11.06
C GLY A 125 -2.04 16.51 10.71
N ALA A 126 -1.30 16.80 9.65
CA ALA A 126 -0.14 16.01 9.22
C ALA A 126 0.98 16.04 10.28
N VAL A 127 1.27 17.20 10.88
CA VAL A 127 2.25 17.32 11.96
C VAL A 127 1.83 16.56 13.21
N LEU A 128 0.57 16.69 13.64
CA LEU A 128 0.05 15.95 14.80
C LEU A 128 0.09 14.44 14.59
N ALA A 129 -0.33 13.97 13.41
CA ALA A 129 -0.24 12.56 13.04
C ALA A 129 1.21 12.05 13.08
N PHE A 130 2.15 12.83 12.52
CA PHE A 130 3.57 12.50 12.56
C PHE A 130 4.14 12.46 13.98
N LEU A 131 3.78 13.42 14.84
CA LEU A 131 4.21 13.41 16.24
C LEU A 131 3.70 12.17 16.98
N GLY A 132 2.44 11.78 16.77
CA GLY A 132 1.91 10.52 17.30
C GLY A 132 2.67 9.29 16.83
N LEU A 133 3.07 9.26 15.55
CA LEU A 133 3.94 8.21 15.00
C LEU A 133 5.32 8.19 15.67
N VAL A 134 5.97 9.35 15.81
CA VAL A 134 7.31 9.44 16.44
C VAL A 134 7.27 9.00 17.91
N ILE A 135 6.27 9.42 18.68
CA ILE A 135 6.13 9.05 20.10
C ILE A 135 5.87 7.54 20.26
N SER A 136 5.08 6.94 19.37
CA SER A 136 4.78 5.50 19.40
C SER A 136 5.92 4.61 18.87
N ALA A 137 6.99 5.21 18.33
CA ALA A 137 8.12 4.47 17.79
C ALA A 137 8.91 3.78 18.94
N PRO A 138 9.18 2.47 18.87
CA PRO A 138 9.93 1.77 19.92
C PRO A 138 11.37 2.29 20.05
N ASN A 139 11.73 2.81 21.22
CA ASN A 139 13.11 3.15 21.57
C ASN A 139 13.93 1.88 21.90
N ASN A 140 15.08 1.75 21.24
CA ASN A 140 16.36 1.18 21.71
C ASN A 140 17.04 0.03 20.93
N SER A 141 18.39 0.15 20.96
CA SER A 141 19.52 -0.79 20.83
C SER A 141 19.64 -1.75 19.63
N GLY A 142 20.35 -1.32 18.58
CA GLY A 142 20.90 -2.22 17.56
C GLY A 142 21.72 -1.51 16.49
N ASN A 143 22.76 -2.19 16.00
CA ASN A 143 23.84 -1.72 15.09
C ASN A 143 23.41 -0.65 14.04
N LYS A 144 23.98 0.56 14.13
CA LYS A 144 23.55 1.76 13.36
C LYS A 144 23.67 1.63 11.83
N GLU A 145 24.68 0.91 11.31
CA GLU A 145 24.86 0.76 9.86
C GLU A 145 23.90 -0.25 9.22
N ALA A 146 23.60 -1.35 9.91
CA ALA A 146 22.54 -2.28 9.48
C ALA A 146 21.16 -1.59 9.54
N SER A 147 21.00 -0.59 10.41
CA SER A 147 19.77 0.20 10.55
C SER A 147 19.47 1.03 9.30
N LEU A 148 20.40 1.87 8.81
CA LEU A 148 20.10 2.80 7.69
C LEU A 148 19.65 2.09 6.40
N LYS A 149 20.31 0.99 6.02
CA LYS A 149 19.92 0.20 4.85
C LYS A 149 18.56 -0.48 5.04
N ASN A 150 18.19 -0.82 6.27
CA ASN A 150 16.88 -1.41 6.54
C ASN A 150 15.75 -0.36 6.49
N PHE A 151 16.05 0.90 6.79
CA PHE A 151 15.11 2.03 6.68
C PHE A 151 14.82 2.43 5.23
N SER A 152 15.70 2.11 4.28
CA SER A 152 15.50 2.47 2.87
C SER A 152 14.23 1.86 2.30
N TYR A 153 13.86 0.63 2.68
CA TYR A 153 12.61 0.00 2.23
C TYR A 153 11.37 0.75 2.70
N ALA A 154 11.37 1.25 3.94
CA ALA A 154 10.25 2.03 4.47
C ALA A 154 10.18 3.43 3.82
N ALA A 155 11.34 4.04 3.53
CA ALA A 155 11.40 5.29 2.79
C ALA A 155 10.91 5.12 1.33
N THR A 156 11.28 4.02 0.66
CA THR A 156 10.74 3.66 -0.66
C THR A 156 9.22 3.51 -0.59
N ALA A 157 8.68 2.80 0.41
CA ALA A 157 7.24 2.68 0.60
C ALA A 157 6.58 4.06 0.78
N SER A 158 7.16 4.94 1.61
CA SER A 158 6.67 6.31 1.81
C SER A 158 6.60 7.11 0.50
N LEU A 159 7.67 7.12 -0.29
CA LEU A 159 7.70 7.82 -1.57
C LEU A 159 6.68 7.23 -2.56
N CYS A 160 6.65 5.91 -2.68
CA CYS A 160 5.75 5.18 -3.56
C CYS A 160 4.29 5.43 -3.23
N TRP A 161 3.89 5.34 -1.96
CA TRP A 161 2.53 5.63 -1.54
C TRP A 161 2.16 7.09 -1.76
N GLY A 162 3.06 8.04 -1.46
CA GLY A 162 2.79 9.47 -1.69
C GLY A 162 2.57 9.81 -3.16
N ILE A 163 3.46 9.33 -4.04
CA ILE A 163 3.30 9.46 -5.50
C ILE A 163 2.04 8.74 -5.98
N GLY A 164 1.82 7.51 -5.50
CA GLY A 164 0.68 6.68 -5.85
C GLY A 164 -0.66 7.31 -5.46
N THR A 165 -0.74 8.01 -4.32
CA THR A 165 -1.92 8.76 -3.89
C THR A 165 -2.25 9.86 -4.90
N VAL A 166 -1.28 10.67 -5.29
CA VAL A 166 -1.49 11.76 -6.27
C VAL A 166 -1.90 11.21 -7.63
N LEU A 167 -1.23 10.17 -8.12
CA LEU A 167 -1.61 9.51 -9.38
C LEU A 167 -3.00 8.88 -9.31
N SER A 168 -3.41 8.37 -8.14
CA SER A 168 -4.77 7.84 -7.93
C SER A 168 -5.80 8.97 -7.98
N THR A 169 -5.53 10.12 -7.36
CA THR A 169 -6.38 11.31 -7.46
C THR A 169 -6.56 11.75 -8.91
N MET A 170 -5.47 11.80 -9.68
CA MET A 170 -5.52 12.11 -11.12
C MET A 170 -6.33 11.07 -11.90
N SER A 171 -6.20 9.78 -11.55
CA SER A 171 -6.93 8.68 -12.17
C SER A 171 -8.45 8.77 -11.95
N LEU A 172 -8.89 9.30 -10.81
CA LEU A 172 -10.32 9.46 -10.48
C LEU A 172 -11.05 10.47 -11.38
N HIS A 173 -10.32 11.28 -12.17
CA HIS A 173 -10.95 12.09 -13.22
C HIS A 173 -11.47 11.26 -14.41
N TYR A 174 -10.95 10.05 -14.59
CA TYR A 174 -11.26 9.18 -15.72
C TYR A 174 -12.02 7.91 -15.31
N ALA A 175 -12.15 7.61 -14.03
CA ALA A 175 -12.83 6.41 -13.56
C ALA A 175 -13.47 6.65 -12.20
N ASP A 176 -14.61 6.00 -11.95
CA ASP A 176 -15.16 5.96 -10.59
C ASP A 176 -14.24 5.14 -9.66
N PRO A 177 -14.30 5.35 -8.33
CA PRO A 177 -13.41 4.69 -7.37
C PRO A 177 -13.42 3.16 -7.44
N THR A 178 -14.57 2.54 -7.69
CA THR A 178 -14.72 1.09 -7.73
C THR A 178 -14.07 0.53 -9.00
N SER A 179 -14.35 1.14 -10.14
CA SER A 179 -13.74 0.74 -11.42
C SER A 179 -12.23 0.92 -11.41
N LEU A 180 -11.73 2.03 -10.84
CA LEU A 180 -10.30 2.26 -10.65
C LEU A 180 -9.67 1.18 -9.77
N LEU A 181 -10.32 0.79 -8.68
CA LEU A 181 -9.83 -0.27 -7.81
C LEU A 181 -9.74 -1.61 -8.54
N VAL A 182 -10.77 -2.00 -9.30
CA VAL A 182 -10.74 -3.21 -10.14
C VAL A 182 -9.56 -3.21 -11.10
N ILE A 183 -9.35 -2.10 -11.83
CA ILE A 183 -8.23 -1.99 -12.79
C ILE A 183 -6.89 -2.11 -12.06
N ARG A 184 -6.70 -1.38 -10.95
CA ARG A 184 -5.44 -1.41 -10.19
C ARG A 184 -5.14 -2.80 -9.65
N LEU A 185 -6.13 -3.49 -9.10
CA LEU A 185 -5.99 -4.87 -8.63
C LEU A 185 -5.66 -5.82 -9.80
N GLY A 186 -6.33 -5.66 -10.94
CA GLY A 186 -6.03 -6.43 -12.16
C GLY A 186 -4.59 -6.25 -12.64
N VAL A 187 -4.10 -4.99 -12.69
CA VAL A 187 -2.71 -4.67 -13.04
C VAL A 187 -1.73 -5.32 -12.06
N LEU A 188 -2.00 -5.23 -10.75
CA LEU A 188 -1.16 -5.85 -9.73
C LEU A 188 -1.10 -7.36 -9.90
N VAL A 189 -2.24 -8.02 -10.10
CA VAL A 189 -2.29 -9.48 -10.33
C VAL A 189 -1.47 -9.86 -11.56
N ALA A 190 -1.69 -9.17 -12.68
CA ALA A 190 -1.03 -9.46 -13.95
C ALA A 190 0.49 -9.30 -13.88
N VAL A 191 1.01 -8.38 -13.04
CA VAL A 191 2.44 -8.08 -12.96
C VAL A 191 3.12 -8.79 -11.79
N PHE A 192 2.55 -8.71 -10.60
CA PHE A 192 3.23 -9.14 -9.36
C PHE A 192 3.13 -10.65 -9.11
N ILE A 193 2.12 -11.35 -9.62
CA ILE A 193 2.09 -12.82 -9.51
C ILE A 193 3.21 -13.44 -10.36
N PRO A 194 3.32 -13.17 -11.68
CA PRO A 194 4.42 -13.70 -12.48
C PRO A 194 5.79 -13.28 -11.95
N ALA A 195 5.97 -12.00 -11.63
CA ALA A 195 7.24 -11.50 -11.08
C ALA A 195 7.59 -12.15 -9.73
N GLY A 196 6.59 -12.39 -8.88
CA GLY A 196 6.75 -13.07 -7.60
C GLY A 196 7.18 -14.53 -7.75
N LEU A 197 6.55 -15.26 -8.68
CA LEU A 197 6.92 -16.65 -9.00
C LEU A 197 8.34 -16.75 -9.55
N LEU A 198 8.71 -15.86 -10.48
CA LEU A 198 10.08 -15.77 -11.00
C LEU A 198 11.09 -15.44 -9.90
N SER A 199 10.76 -14.52 -8.99
CA SER A 199 11.62 -14.18 -7.86
C SER A 199 11.84 -15.35 -6.89
N ILE A 200 10.83 -16.22 -6.72
CA ILE A 200 10.97 -17.44 -5.91
C ILE A 200 11.85 -18.45 -6.63
N HIS A 201 11.62 -18.67 -7.92
CA HIS A 201 12.43 -19.61 -8.71
C HIS A 201 13.92 -19.23 -8.71
N ALA A 202 14.22 -17.93 -8.74
CA ALA A 202 15.59 -17.42 -8.62
C ALA A 202 16.21 -17.63 -7.21
N LYS A 203 15.39 -17.77 -6.16
CA LYS A 203 15.85 -18.00 -4.79
C LYS A 203 15.86 -19.49 -4.43
N LYS A 204 17.01 -20.13 -4.63
CA LYS A 204 17.24 -21.56 -4.33
C LYS A 204 16.83 -22.01 -2.90
N ASN A 205 16.83 -21.11 -1.92
CA ASN A 205 16.55 -21.43 -0.52
C ASN A 205 15.11 -21.13 -0.05
N TYR A 206 14.21 -20.70 -0.94
CA TYR A 206 12.82 -20.42 -0.55
C TYR A 206 11.88 -21.58 -0.93
N SER A 207 11.43 -22.34 0.06
CA SER A 207 10.42 -23.39 -0.17
C SER A 207 9.02 -22.78 -0.24
N ILE A 208 8.44 -22.75 -1.43
CA ILE A 208 7.07 -22.27 -1.65
C ILE A 208 6.04 -23.21 -0.98
N GLN A 209 6.25 -24.53 -1.05
CA GLN A 209 5.29 -25.53 -0.54
C GLN A 209 5.04 -25.36 0.96
N ASN A 210 6.09 -25.04 1.73
CA ASN A 210 5.98 -24.88 3.18
C ASN A 210 5.36 -23.54 3.60
N ASN A 211 5.36 -22.54 2.71
CA ASN A 211 4.98 -21.17 3.04
C ASN A 211 3.70 -20.70 2.32
N LEU A 212 3.26 -21.41 1.28
CA LEU A 212 2.13 -21.00 0.43
C LEU A 212 0.84 -20.81 1.22
N ARG A 213 0.48 -21.76 2.10
CA ARG A 213 -0.73 -21.65 2.93
C ARG A 213 -0.71 -20.40 3.81
N LYS A 214 0.39 -20.16 4.51
CA LYS A 214 0.57 -18.99 5.38
C LYS A 214 0.53 -17.68 4.59
N MET A 215 1.10 -17.67 3.40
CA MET A 215 1.08 -16.51 2.51
C MET A 215 -0.34 -16.23 1.99
N ILE A 216 -1.11 -17.26 1.59
CA ILE A 216 -2.51 -17.12 1.19
C ILE A 216 -3.37 -16.63 2.36
N GLU A 217 -3.22 -17.22 3.55
CA GLU A 217 -3.95 -16.79 4.76
C GLU A 217 -3.68 -15.31 5.07
N CYS A 218 -2.41 -14.89 5.09
CA CYS A 218 -2.06 -13.50 5.34
C CYS A 218 -2.56 -12.57 4.22
N SER A 219 -2.43 -12.99 2.94
CA SER A 219 -2.86 -12.20 1.78
C SER A 219 -4.37 -12.02 1.75
N GLY A 220 -5.14 -13.04 2.13
CA GLY A 220 -6.60 -12.97 2.15
C GLY A 220 -7.10 -12.01 3.21
N ILE A 221 -6.56 -12.12 4.43
CA ILE A 221 -6.91 -11.21 5.52
C ILE A 221 -6.52 -9.77 5.13
N THR A 222 -5.25 -9.55 4.81
CA THR A 222 -4.73 -8.20 4.55
C THR A 222 -5.18 -7.60 3.22
N GLY A 223 -5.67 -8.40 2.26
CA GLY A 223 -6.19 -7.92 0.98
C GLY A 223 -7.66 -7.53 1.03
N VAL A 224 -8.45 -8.18 1.88
CA VAL A 224 -9.86 -7.81 2.06
C VAL A 224 -9.99 -6.62 3.01
N ILE A 225 -9.14 -6.54 4.05
CA ILE A 225 -9.20 -5.43 5.02
C ILE A 225 -8.31 -4.24 4.63
N GLY A 226 -7.29 -4.43 3.78
CA GLY A 226 -6.35 -3.39 3.36
C GLY A 226 -6.62 -2.90 1.95
#